data_AF-A0AAV0LB66-F1
#
_entry.id   AF-A0AAV0LB66-F1
#
_cell.length_a   1.000
_cell.length_b   1.000
_cell.length_c   1.000
_cell.angle_alpha   90.00
_cell.angle_beta   90.00
_cell.angle_gamma   90.00
#
_symmetry.space_group_name_H-M   'P 1'
#
loop_
_entity.id
_entity.type
_entity.pdbx_description
1 polymer ?
#
loop_
_entity_poly.entity_id
_entity_poly.type
_entity_poly.pdbx_seq_one_letter_code
_entity_poly.pdbx_strand_id
1 'polypeptide(L)'
;MVSKKKWSVCVIGAGPSGLVAARELRKEGHRVVVLEQKHDVGGQWLYDPNIEKEDPLGQTKFLDVHSSIYTSLRLLSPREIMGYTDFPFFVKEGPGRDPRRFPGHKELWLYLKEFSVHFGLRELIRFNTRVEYVGMLDGSCGGLKWVVKSRKLLKVATSSANYYDNNKQKVDEIGSDVGSEEVVVEEVFDAVVVANGHYSHPRLPSIKGTYVNYVLYFT
;
A
#
# COMPACT_ATOMS: atom_id res chain seq x y z
N MET A 1 30.84 23.20 10.39
CA MET A 1 29.67 22.40 9.97
C MET A 1 29.59 21.17 10.86
N VAL A 2 28.52 20.98 11.62
CA VAL A 2 28.34 19.77 12.44
C VAL A 2 27.85 18.65 11.51
N SER A 3 28.56 17.52 11.47
CA SER A 3 28.15 16.35 10.70
C SER A 3 26.82 15.81 11.27
N LYS A 4 25.71 15.94 10.52
CA LYS A 4 24.42 15.33 10.89
C LYS A 4 24.59 13.80 10.95
N LYS A 5 24.11 13.18 12.03
CA LYS A 5 24.14 11.71 12.19
C LYS A 5 23.26 11.08 11.11
N LYS A 6 23.80 10.13 10.34
CA LYS A 6 23.05 9.37 9.33
C LYS A 6 22.45 8.12 9.97
N TRP A 7 21.14 7.96 9.88
CA TRP A 7 20.43 6.77 10.37
C TRP A 7 19.98 5.90 9.21
N SER A 8 19.90 4.59 9.47
CA SER A 8 19.18 3.62 8.67
C SER A 8 17.73 3.55 9.14
N VAL A 9 16.78 3.95 8.30
CA VAL A 9 15.37 4.07 8.67
C VAL A 9 14.50 3.17 7.78
N CYS A 10 13.65 2.36 8.41
CA CYS A 10 12.60 1.61 7.72
C CYS A 10 11.28 2.38 7.80
N VAL A 11 10.66 2.66 6.66
CA VAL A 11 9.30 3.21 6.57
C VAL A 11 8.35 2.08 6.16
N ILE A 12 7.28 1.87 6.92
CA ILE A 12 6.31 0.79 6.68
C ILE A 12 5.07 1.39 5.99
N GLY A 13 4.90 1.08 4.71
CA GLY A 13 3.83 1.58 3.84
C GLY A 13 4.28 2.70 2.90
N ALA A 14 3.80 2.65 1.66
CA ALA A 14 4.00 3.65 0.60
C ALA A 14 2.68 4.33 0.19
N GLY A 15 1.79 4.53 1.17
CA GLY A 15 0.69 5.49 1.06
C GLY A 15 1.17 6.94 1.19
N PRO A 16 0.25 7.94 1.23
CA PRO A 16 0.61 9.35 1.35
C PRO A 16 1.58 9.66 2.50
N SER A 17 1.33 9.10 3.69
CA SER A 17 2.17 9.32 4.87
C SER A 17 3.58 8.73 4.70
N GLY A 18 3.69 7.54 4.10
CA GLY A 18 4.97 6.88 3.89
C GLY A 18 5.82 7.55 2.81
N LEU A 19 5.20 8.02 1.72
CA LEU A 19 5.89 8.73 0.66
C LEU A 19 6.50 10.04 1.16
N VAL A 20 5.76 10.85 1.91
CA VAL A 20 6.29 12.10 2.47
C VAL A 20 7.35 11.83 3.53
N ALA A 21 7.16 10.83 4.40
CA ALA A 21 8.17 10.45 5.38
C ALA A 21 9.48 10.03 4.72
N ALA A 22 9.43 9.14 3.72
CA ALA A 22 10.61 8.68 2.99
C ALA A 22 11.36 9.84 2.30
N ARG A 23 10.61 10.77 1.71
CA ARG A 23 11.16 11.97 1.08
C ARG A 23 11.91 12.84 2.07
N GLU A 24 11.29 13.20 3.19
CA GLU A 24 11.90 14.11 4.16
C GLU A 24 13.10 13.46 4.88
N LEU A 25 13.01 12.17 5.19
CA LEU A 25 14.16 11.41 5.72
C LEU A 25 15.35 11.38 4.75
N ARG A 26 15.09 11.17 3.45
CA ARG A 26 16.17 11.18 2.45
C ARG A 26 16.74 12.58 2.24
N LYS A 27 15.91 13.64 2.26
CA LYS A 27 16.37 15.04 2.22
C LYS A 27 17.34 15.36 3.37
N GLU A 28 17.11 14.80 4.55
CA GLU A 28 18.00 14.92 5.72
C GLU A 28 19.26 14.03 5.64
N GLY A 29 19.42 13.25 4.56
CA GLY A 29 20.62 12.44 4.31
C GLY A 29 20.63 11.09 5.00
N HIS A 30 19.48 10.61 5.48
CA HIS A 30 19.34 9.27 6.06
C HIS A 30 19.26 8.19 4.97
N ARG A 31 19.65 6.96 5.32
CA ARG A 31 19.48 5.78 4.46
C ARG A 31 18.07 5.23 4.70
N VAL A 32 17.21 5.30 3.70
CA VAL A 32 15.79 4.95 3.83
C VAL A 32 15.47 3.71 3.03
N VAL A 33 14.73 2.78 3.64
CA VAL A 33 14.07 1.67 2.97
C VAL A 33 12.58 1.79 3.25
N VAL A 34 11.75 1.68 2.21
CA VAL A 34 10.30 1.64 2.34
C VAL A 34 9.81 0.24 2.01
N LEU A 35 9.00 -0.36 2.88
CA LEU A 35 8.38 -1.67 2.64
C LEU A 35 6.90 -1.46 2.34
N GLU A 36 6.44 -1.91 1.17
CA GLU A 36 5.07 -1.76 0.70
C GLU A 36 4.48 -3.12 0.33
N GLN A 37 3.33 -3.45 0.93
CA GLN A 37 2.67 -4.74 0.73
C GLN A 37 2.16 -4.91 -0.71
N LYS A 38 1.69 -3.84 -1.36
CA LYS A 38 1.12 -3.88 -2.70
C LYS A 38 2.17 -3.63 -3.78
N HIS A 39 1.73 -3.73 -5.04
CA HIS A 39 2.59 -3.68 -6.22
C HIS A 39 2.91 -2.26 -6.71
N ASP A 40 2.23 -1.24 -6.19
CA ASP A 40 2.46 0.17 -6.51
C ASP A 40 2.19 1.04 -5.27
N VAL A 41 2.53 2.32 -5.38
CA VAL A 41 2.26 3.32 -4.33
C VAL A 41 0.78 3.68 -4.27
N GLY A 42 0.36 4.27 -3.14
CA GLY A 42 -0.95 4.89 -3.01
C GLY A 42 -1.70 4.51 -1.74
N GLY A 43 -1.38 3.37 -1.12
CA GLY A 43 -2.10 2.86 0.05
C GLY A 43 -3.59 2.73 -0.26
N GLN A 44 -4.44 3.42 0.49
CA GLN A 44 -5.88 3.50 0.24
C GLN A 44 -6.23 3.91 -1.21
N TRP A 45 -5.44 4.79 -1.83
CA TRP A 45 -5.73 5.34 -3.15
C TRP A 45 -5.43 4.38 -4.31
N LEU A 46 -4.68 3.31 -4.04
CA LEU A 46 -4.51 2.20 -4.98
C LEU A 46 -5.75 1.30 -4.92
N TYR A 47 -6.77 1.66 -5.70
CA TYR A 47 -8.01 0.91 -5.79
C TYR A 47 -7.78 -0.53 -6.26
N ASP A 48 -8.45 -1.48 -5.61
CA ASP A 48 -8.39 -2.91 -5.94
C ASP A 48 -9.82 -3.48 -5.89
N PRO A 49 -10.39 -3.93 -7.03
CA PRO A 49 -11.74 -4.48 -7.08
C PRO A 49 -11.85 -5.92 -6.56
N ASN A 50 -10.74 -6.61 -6.29
CA ASN A 50 -10.70 -8.06 -6.09
C ASN A 50 -11.06 -8.48 -4.65
N ILE A 51 -12.26 -8.10 -4.19
CA ILE A 51 -12.75 -8.39 -2.83
C ILE A 51 -13.43 -9.75 -2.69
N GLU A 52 -13.67 -10.48 -3.78
CA GLU A 52 -14.43 -11.75 -3.76
C GLU A 52 -13.78 -12.84 -2.91
N LYS A 53 -12.44 -12.81 -2.79
CA LYS A 53 -11.67 -13.76 -1.99
C LYS A 53 -11.46 -13.32 -0.55
N GLU A 54 -11.83 -12.09 -0.23
CA GLU A 54 -11.71 -11.55 1.12
C GLU A 54 -12.83 -12.08 2.01
N ASP A 55 -12.57 -12.12 3.31
CA ASP A 55 -13.64 -12.23 4.29
C ASP A 55 -14.58 -11.02 4.13
N PRO A 56 -15.88 -11.22 3.84
CA PRO A 56 -16.83 -10.11 3.72
C PRO A 56 -16.92 -9.22 4.96
N LEU A 57 -16.53 -9.73 6.13
CA LEU A 57 -16.48 -9.00 7.39
C LEU A 57 -15.10 -8.42 7.70
N GLY A 58 -14.08 -8.71 6.89
CA GLY A 58 -12.73 -8.17 7.01
C GLY A 58 -12.04 -8.51 8.34
N GLN A 59 -12.30 -9.69 8.91
CA GLN A 59 -11.75 -10.08 10.22
C GLN A 59 -10.37 -10.73 10.13
N THR A 60 -9.83 -10.90 8.92
CA THR A 60 -8.50 -11.44 8.72
C THR A 60 -7.43 -10.48 9.25
N LYS A 61 -6.37 -11.05 9.85
CA LYS A 61 -5.26 -10.25 10.40
C LYS A 61 -4.56 -9.44 9.30
N PHE A 62 -4.35 -10.09 8.15
CA PHE A 62 -3.78 -9.47 6.96
C PHE A 62 -4.83 -9.47 5.86
N LEU A 63 -5.11 -8.29 5.32
CA LEU A 63 -6.00 -8.10 4.17
C LEU A 63 -5.15 -8.11 2.91
N ASP A 64 -5.57 -8.83 1.87
CA ASP A 64 -4.96 -8.76 0.55
C ASP A 64 -5.40 -7.46 -0.16
N VAL A 65 -6.65 -7.05 0.02
CA VAL A 65 -7.22 -5.78 -0.39
C VAL A 65 -7.11 -4.77 0.76
N HIS A 66 -6.07 -3.94 0.71
CA HIS A 66 -5.85 -2.88 1.70
C HIS A 66 -6.82 -1.69 1.52
N SER A 67 -7.21 -1.39 0.28
CA SER A 67 -8.01 -0.21 -0.07
C SER A 67 -9.48 -0.40 0.29
N SER A 68 -10.05 0.58 0.99
CA SER A 68 -11.49 0.65 1.26
C SER A 68 -12.22 1.60 0.31
N ILE A 69 -11.59 1.95 -0.81
CA ILE A 69 -12.17 2.82 -1.84
C ILE A 69 -13.12 2.02 -2.71
N TYR A 70 -14.31 2.57 -2.94
CA TYR A 70 -15.26 2.07 -3.93
C TYR A 70 -15.11 2.82 -5.27
N THR A 71 -15.52 2.19 -6.36
CA THR A 71 -15.23 2.62 -7.75
C THR A 71 -15.66 4.05 -8.07
N SER A 72 -16.79 4.50 -7.52
CA SER A 72 -17.36 5.83 -7.80
C SER A 72 -16.82 6.94 -6.88
N LEU A 73 -15.92 6.63 -5.94
CA LEU A 73 -15.46 7.58 -4.93
C LEU A 73 -14.85 8.83 -5.57
N ARG A 74 -15.31 9.98 -5.11
CA ARG A 74 -14.71 11.29 -5.35
C ARG A 74 -14.14 11.83 -4.05
N LEU A 75 -13.14 12.70 -4.16
CA LEU A 75 -12.56 13.36 -3.01
C LEU A 75 -13.64 14.19 -2.31
N LEU A 76 -13.70 14.08 -0.99
CA LEU A 76 -14.55 14.90 -0.12
C LEU A 76 -13.99 16.32 0.05
N SER A 77 -12.67 16.47 -0.15
CA SER A 77 -11.95 17.73 -0.06
C SER A 77 -11.54 18.21 -1.45
N PRO A 78 -11.49 19.54 -1.67
CA PRO A 78 -11.01 20.08 -2.93
C PRO A 78 -9.52 19.79 -3.09
N ARG A 79 -9.06 19.58 -4.34
CA ARG A 79 -7.66 19.23 -4.64
C ARG A 79 -6.64 20.22 -4.06
N GLU A 80 -7.01 21.50 -3.99
CA GLU A 80 -6.13 22.58 -3.53
C GLU A 80 -5.64 22.38 -2.09
N ILE A 81 -6.43 21.73 -1.22
CA ILE A 81 -6.05 21.50 0.18
C ILE A 81 -5.47 20.11 0.43
N MET A 82 -5.42 19.26 -0.60
CA MET A 82 -4.91 17.89 -0.49
C MET A 82 -3.47 17.74 -1.00
N GLY A 83 -2.98 18.71 -1.76
CA GLY A 83 -1.60 18.72 -2.26
C GLY A 83 -0.57 18.90 -1.14
N TYR A 84 0.63 18.38 -1.36
CA TYR A 84 1.78 18.70 -0.51
C TYR A 84 2.20 20.15 -0.79
N THR A 85 2.72 20.83 0.23
CA THR A 85 3.03 22.27 0.16
C THR A 85 4.02 22.63 -0.94
N ASP A 86 4.98 21.75 -1.22
CA ASP A 86 5.99 21.91 -2.27
C ASP A 86 5.79 20.95 -3.47
N PHE A 87 4.60 20.35 -3.58
CA PHE A 87 4.14 19.63 -4.75
C PHE A 87 2.61 19.79 -4.88
N PRO A 88 2.13 20.96 -5.33
CA PRO A 88 0.70 21.24 -5.32
C PRO A 88 -0.11 20.33 -6.25
N PHE A 89 -1.35 20.02 -5.85
CA PHE A 89 -2.25 19.15 -6.62
C PHE A 89 -3.09 19.97 -7.61
N PHE A 90 -2.46 20.38 -8.72
CA PHE A 90 -3.12 21.16 -9.78
C PHE A 90 -3.90 20.29 -10.77
N VAL A 91 -4.72 20.94 -11.59
CA VAL A 91 -5.33 20.32 -12.78
C VAL A 91 -4.24 19.99 -13.79
N LYS A 92 -4.30 18.79 -14.34
CA LYS A 92 -3.45 18.35 -15.44
C LYS A 92 -4.32 17.87 -16.58
N GLU A 93 -4.00 18.33 -17.78
CA GLU A 93 -4.62 17.87 -19.01
C GLU A 93 -4.03 16.52 -19.42
N GLY A 94 -4.86 15.66 -20.01
CA GLY A 94 -4.41 14.43 -20.63
C GLY A 94 -5.40 13.26 -20.50
N PRO A 95 -5.15 12.16 -21.22
CA PRO A 95 -6.01 10.99 -21.17
C PRO A 95 -6.15 10.42 -19.77
N GLY A 96 -7.39 10.19 -19.33
CA GLY A 96 -7.68 9.60 -18.01
C GLY A 96 -7.43 10.52 -16.81
N ARG A 97 -7.17 11.81 -17.04
CA ARG A 97 -7.15 12.84 -15.99
C ARG A 97 -8.56 13.32 -15.68
N ASP A 98 -8.75 13.75 -14.45
CA ASP A 98 -9.99 14.36 -13.98
C ASP A 98 -9.74 15.83 -13.63
N PRO A 99 -10.29 16.82 -14.38
CA PRO A 99 -10.03 18.23 -14.13
C PRO A 99 -10.91 18.83 -13.03
N ARG A 100 -11.86 18.06 -12.46
CA ARG A 100 -12.81 18.59 -11.47
C ARG A 100 -12.08 19.03 -10.20
N ARG A 101 -12.59 20.08 -9.55
CA ARG A 101 -12.11 20.54 -8.23
C ARG A 101 -12.15 19.44 -7.16
N PHE A 102 -13.17 18.57 -7.24
CA PHE A 102 -13.34 17.35 -6.44
C PHE A 102 -13.28 16.13 -7.37
N PRO A 103 -12.08 15.66 -7.73
CA PRO A 103 -11.93 14.58 -8.70
C PRO A 103 -12.26 13.21 -8.11
N GLY A 104 -12.28 12.18 -8.96
CA GLY A 104 -12.33 10.78 -8.57
C GLY A 104 -11.05 10.32 -7.86
N HIS A 105 -11.15 9.23 -7.08
CA HIS A 105 -10.02 8.66 -6.34
C HIS A 105 -8.78 8.37 -7.20
N LYS A 106 -8.97 7.98 -8.47
CA LYS A 106 -7.90 7.70 -9.44
C LYS A 106 -6.99 8.90 -9.66
N GLU A 107 -7.51 10.11 -9.66
CA GLU A 107 -6.72 11.33 -9.89
C GLU A 107 -5.74 11.58 -8.72
N LEU A 108 -6.17 11.31 -7.49
CA LEU A 108 -5.30 11.41 -6.32
C LEU A 108 -4.21 10.31 -6.32
N TRP A 109 -4.54 9.09 -6.76
CA TRP A 109 -3.54 8.05 -6.96
C TRP A 109 -2.49 8.45 -8.01
N LEU A 110 -2.92 9.01 -9.16
CA LEU A 110 -2.00 9.52 -10.17
C LEU A 110 -1.10 10.62 -9.63
N TYR A 111 -1.63 11.55 -8.84
CA TYR A 111 -0.86 12.58 -8.16
C TYR A 111 0.21 11.98 -7.20
N LEU A 112 -0.13 10.97 -6.40
CA LEU A 112 0.83 10.29 -5.51
C LEU A 112 1.91 9.53 -6.29
N LYS A 113 1.53 8.91 -7.41
CA LYS A 113 2.46 8.24 -8.31
C LYS A 113 3.45 9.24 -8.91
N GLU A 114 2.97 10.38 -9.39
CA GLU A 114 3.80 11.47 -9.89
C GLU A 114 4.72 12.03 -8.80
N PHE A 115 4.22 12.25 -7.59
CA PHE A 115 5.04 12.66 -6.44
C PHE A 115 6.18 11.66 -6.20
N SER A 116 5.89 10.36 -6.22
CA SER A 116 6.90 9.32 -6.04
C SER A 116 7.97 9.31 -7.14
N VAL A 117 7.59 9.61 -8.39
CA VAL A 117 8.53 9.67 -9.52
C VAL A 117 9.34 10.97 -9.49
N HIS A 118 8.69 12.11 -9.28
CA HIS A 118 9.32 13.42 -9.25
C HIS A 118 10.42 13.51 -8.19
N PHE A 119 10.16 12.97 -7.01
CA PHE A 119 11.17 12.86 -5.96
C PHE A 119 11.94 11.54 -6.02
N GLY A 120 11.89 10.73 -7.09
CA GLY A 120 12.70 9.51 -7.20
C GLY A 120 12.57 8.56 -6.00
N LEU A 121 11.39 8.47 -5.37
CA LEU A 121 11.19 7.66 -4.16
C LEU A 121 11.05 6.18 -4.48
N ARG A 122 10.69 5.85 -5.73
CA ARG A 122 10.44 4.46 -6.16
C ARG A 122 11.64 3.54 -5.95
N GLU A 123 12.86 4.07 -6.05
CA GLU A 123 14.09 3.31 -5.82
C GLU A 123 14.29 2.90 -4.34
N LEU A 124 13.63 3.61 -3.41
CA LEU A 124 13.66 3.31 -1.98
C LEU A 124 12.64 2.23 -1.60
N ILE A 125 11.66 1.96 -2.47
CA ILE A 125 10.48 1.15 -2.16
C ILE A 125 10.67 -0.28 -2.62
N ARG A 126 10.52 -1.21 -1.69
CA ARG A 126 10.41 -2.64 -1.95
C ARG A 126 8.93 -3.01 -1.95
N PHE A 127 8.38 -3.10 -3.16
CA PHE A 127 6.99 -3.51 -3.38
C PHE A 127 6.77 -4.99 -3.12
N ASN A 128 5.50 -5.38 -2.99
CA ASN A 128 5.09 -6.76 -2.68
C ASN A 128 5.84 -7.32 -1.47
N THR A 129 6.06 -6.49 -0.45
CA THR A 129 6.84 -6.85 0.74
C THR A 129 6.05 -6.44 1.97
N ARG A 130 5.46 -7.43 2.65
CA ARG A 130 4.62 -7.22 3.83
C ARG A 130 5.47 -7.28 5.10
N VAL A 131 5.34 -6.30 5.98
CA VAL A 131 5.95 -6.37 7.32
C VAL A 131 5.06 -7.20 8.23
N GLU A 132 5.65 -8.18 8.91
CA GLU A 132 4.94 -9.10 9.79
C GLU A 132 5.27 -8.87 11.28
N TYR A 133 6.45 -8.31 11.56
CA TYR A 133 6.89 -8.02 12.91
C TYR A 133 7.89 -6.87 12.96
N VAL A 134 7.80 -6.07 14.02
CA VAL A 134 8.77 -5.05 14.40
C VAL A 134 9.04 -5.22 15.89
N GLY A 135 10.31 -5.34 16.26
CA GLY A 135 10.73 -5.50 17.65
C GLY A 135 11.97 -4.68 17.97
N MET A 136 12.12 -4.28 19.23
CA MET A 136 13.36 -3.70 19.71
C MET A 136 14.38 -4.81 19.96
N LEU A 137 15.64 -4.56 19.61
CA LEU A 137 16.76 -5.40 20.04
C LEU A 137 17.28 -4.90 21.37
N ASP A 138 17.54 -5.82 22.32
CA ASP A 138 18.01 -5.47 23.65
C ASP A 138 19.32 -4.69 23.61
N GLY A 139 19.36 -3.57 24.33
CA GLY A 139 20.36 -2.50 24.20
C GLY A 139 21.72 -2.78 24.84
N SER A 140 22.16 -4.03 24.93
CA SER A 140 23.45 -4.39 25.56
C SER A 140 24.68 -3.84 24.83
N CYS A 141 24.51 -3.28 23.62
CA CYS A 141 25.60 -2.71 22.82
C CYS A 141 25.18 -1.49 21.98
N GLY A 142 25.12 -0.30 22.60
CA GLY A 142 25.42 0.95 21.89
C GLY A 142 24.28 1.70 21.18
N GLY A 143 23.01 1.43 21.51
CA GLY A 143 21.86 2.26 21.10
C GLY A 143 20.59 1.48 20.78
N LEU A 144 19.44 2.17 20.73
CA LEU A 144 18.15 1.58 20.36
C LEU A 144 18.21 1.12 18.89
N LYS A 145 17.99 -0.17 18.65
CA LYS A 145 17.91 -0.78 17.32
C LYS A 145 16.60 -1.53 17.17
N TRP A 146 16.13 -1.65 15.93
CA TRP A 146 14.86 -2.28 15.61
C TRP A 146 15.08 -3.40 14.60
N VAL A 147 14.61 -4.60 14.92
CA VAL A 147 14.48 -5.68 13.95
C VAL A 147 13.14 -5.56 13.24
N VAL A 148 13.16 -5.61 11.91
CA VAL A 148 11.97 -5.61 11.05
C VAL A 148 11.96 -6.92 10.28
N LYS A 149 10.92 -7.73 10.49
CA LYS A 149 10.68 -8.98 9.76
C LYS A 149 9.66 -8.73 8.67
N SER A 150 10.02 -9.07 7.44
CA SER A 150 9.16 -8.89 6.27
C SER A 150 9.11 -10.13 5.39
N ARG A 151 8.00 -10.29 4.68
CA ARG A 151 7.76 -11.38 3.72
C ARG A 151 7.57 -10.82 2.34
N LYS A 152 8.29 -11.36 1.35
CA LYS A 152 8.06 -11.05 -0.06
C LYS A 152 6.85 -11.84 -0.56
N LEU A 153 5.82 -11.13 -1.00
CA LEU A 153 4.61 -11.69 -1.59
C LEU A 153 4.89 -11.96 -3.06
N LEU A 154 5.16 -13.23 -3.39
CA LEU A 154 5.27 -13.66 -4.77
C LEU A 154 3.86 -13.71 -5.36
N LYS A 155 3.68 -13.12 -6.55
CA LYS A 155 2.47 -13.39 -7.30
C LYS A 155 2.55 -14.85 -7.76
N VAL A 156 1.61 -15.67 -7.30
CA VAL A 156 1.14 -16.75 -8.18
C VAL A 156 0.70 -16.04 -9.45
N ALA A 157 1.29 -16.40 -10.59
CA ALA A 157 0.91 -15.87 -11.88
C ALA A 157 -0.52 -16.35 -12.21
N THR A 158 -1.52 -15.72 -11.62
CA THR A 158 -2.87 -15.74 -12.22
C THR A 158 -2.83 -14.69 -13.31
N SER A 159 -2.51 -15.14 -14.51
CA SER A 159 -2.88 -14.51 -15.77
C SER A 159 -4.40 -14.33 -15.82
N SER A 160 -4.89 -13.28 -15.17
CA SER A 160 -6.26 -12.77 -15.35
C SER A 160 -6.23 -11.39 -16.02
N ALA A 161 -5.42 -11.27 -17.07
CA ALA A 161 -5.81 -10.41 -18.17
C ALA A 161 -6.66 -11.28 -19.10
N ASN A 162 -7.98 -11.11 -19.05
CA ASN A 162 -8.87 -11.66 -20.06
C ASN A 162 -8.50 -11.01 -21.41
N TYR A 163 -7.65 -11.68 -22.18
CA TYR A 163 -7.46 -11.40 -23.60
C TYR A 163 -8.59 -12.10 -24.35
N TYR A 164 -9.51 -11.34 -24.92
CA TYR A 164 -10.49 -11.88 -25.85
C TYR A 164 -9.82 -12.02 -27.22
N ASP A 165 -9.63 -13.25 -27.70
CA ASP A 165 -9.43 -13.48 -29.14
C ASP A 165 -10.76 -13.24 -29.86
N ASN A 166 -10.69 -12.77 -31.11
CA ASN A 166 -11.80 -12.27 -31.93
C ASN A 166 -12.93 -13.28 -32.21
N ASN A 167 -12.86 -14.50 -31.66
CA ASN A 167 -13.82 -15.59 -31.91
C ASN A 167 -14.51 -16.19 -30.66
N LYS A 168 -14.43 -15.59 -29.47
CA LYS A 168 -15.25 -15.99 -28.28
C LYS A 168 -15.33 -17.51 -28.00
N GLN A 169 -14.19 -18.21 -27.94
CA GLN A 169 -14.14 -19.55 -27.35
C GLN A 169 -13.19 -19.57 -26.15
N LYS A 170 -13.67 -20.19 -25.06
CA LYS A 170 -12.94 -20.40 -23.82
C LYS A 170 -12.04 -21.63 -23.99
N VAL A 171 -10.73 -21.47 -23.78
CA VAL A 171 -9.78 -22.59 -23.75
C VAL A 171 -9.36 -22.78 -22.29
N ASP A 172 -9.61 -23.97 -21.74
CA ASP A 172 -9.19 -24.33 -20.39
C ASP A 172 -7.75 -24.85 -20.46
N GLU A 173 -6.80 -24.19 -19.79
CA GLU A 173 -5.44 -24.71 -19.60
C GLU A 173 -5.26 -25.25 -18.17
N ILE A 174 -4.74 -26.47 -18.10
CA ILE A 174 -4.31 -27.14 -16.88
C ILE A 174 -2.94 -26.57 -16.49
N GLY A 175 -2.94 -25.61 -15.56
CA GLY A 175 -1.72 -25.05 -14.96
C GLY A 175 -1.34 -25.78 -13.69
N SER A 176 -0.22 -26.51 -13.73
CA SER A 176 0.40 -27.20 -12.60
C SER A 176 0.96 -26.24 -11.55
N ASP A 177 0.70 -26.55 -10.29
CA ASP A 177 1.13 -25.83 -9.08
C ASP A 177 2.66 -25.88 -8.93
N VAL A 178 3.34 -24.76 -9.21
CA VAL A 178 4.78 -24.60 -8.95
C VAL A 178 4.92 -23.78 -7.68
N GLY A 179 5.19 -24.48 -6.57
CA GLY A 179 5.39 -23.90 -5.25
C GLY A 179 6.45 -22.80 -5.27
N SER A 180 6.02 -21.57 -5.02
CA SER A 180 6.91 -20.42 -4.91
C SER A 180 7.48 -20.34 -3.51
N GLU A 181 8.80 -20.50 -3.35
CA GLU A 181 9.49 -20.36 -2.05
C GLU A 181 9.26 -18.95 -1.46
N GLU A 182 8.49 -18.87 -0.37
CA GLU A 182 8.24 -17.62 0.34
C GLU A 182 9.51 -17.15 1.07
N VAL A 183 10.10 -16.05 0.61
CA VAL A 183 11.31 -15.49 1.23
C VAL A 183 10.93 -14.54 2.36
N VAL A 184 11.26 -14.93 3.60
CA VAL A 184 11.18 -14.10 4.79
C VAL A 184 12.55 -13.49 5.07
N VAL A 185 12.59 -12.17 5.28
CA VAL A 185 13.82 -11.40 5.50
C VAL A 185 13.71 -10.64 6.83
N GLU A 186 14.79 -10.67 7.59
CA GLU A 186 14.97 -9.86 8.81
C GLU A 186 16.09 -8.86 8.61
N GLU A 187 15.81 -7.57 8.87
CA GLU A 187 16.77 -6.48 8.74
C GLU A 187 16.73 -5.59 9.98
N VAL A 188 17.88 -5.03 10.33
CA VAL A 188 18.04 -4.16 11.50
C VAL A 188 18.18 -2.70 11.09
N PHE A 189 17.41 -1.83 11.74
CA PHE A 189 17.35 -0.40 11.49
C PHE A 189 17.65 0.40 12.77
N ASP A 190 18.15 1.63 12.59
CA ASP A 190 18.30 2.61 13.67
C ASP A 190 16.94 3.16 14.12
N ALA A 191 15.99 3.28 13.18
CA ALA A 191 14.65 3.77 13.45
C ALA A 191 13.62 3.13 12.51
N VAL A 192 12.37 3.12 12.96
CA VAL A 192 11.21 2.66 12.19
C VAL A 192 10.14 3.75 12.19
N VAL A 193 9.58 4.04 11.02
CA VAL A 193 8.42 4.91 10.84
C VAL A 193 7.24 4.06 10.39
N VAL A 194 6.19 4.02 11.21
CA VAL A 194 4.96 3.27 10.90
C VAL A 194 4.00 4.18 10.14
N ALA A 195 3.74 3.85 8.87
CA ALA A 195 2.87 4.59 7.96
C ALA A 195 1.87 3.66 7.24
N ASN A 196 1.43 2.59 7.92
CA ASN A 196 0.59 1.53 7.38
C ASN A 196 -0.90 1.90 7.26
N GLY A 197 -1.31 3.05 7.76
CA GLY A 197 -2.71 3.50 7.76
C GLY A 197 -3.59 2.82 8.81
N HIS A 198 -4.81 3.30 8.96
CA HIS A 198 -5.76 2.87 9.99
C HIS A 198 -7.21 2.80 9.50
N TYR A 199 -7.42 2.70 8.19
CA TYR A 199 -8.75 2.66 7.56
C TYR A 199 -9.05 1.34 6.86
N SER A 200 -8.21 0.31 7.03
CA SER A 200 -8.40 -0.99 6.37
C SER A 200 -9.13 -2.02 7.24
N HIS A 201 -8.88 -2.03 8.55
CA HIS A 201 -9.49 -3.00 9.46
C HIS A 201 -10.83 -2.48 10.00
N PRO A 202 -11.96 -3.18 9.73
CA PRO A 202 -13.27 -2.74 10.16
C PRO A 202 -13.45 -2.89 11.68
N ARG A 203 -14.24 -1.99 12.27
CA ARG A 203 -14.76 -2.14 13.63
C ARG A 203 -16.21 -2.62 13.55
N LEU A 204 -16.44 -3.89 13.86
CA LEU A 204 -17.77 -4.49 13.77
C LEU A 204 -18.55 -4.26 15.08
N PRO A 205 -19.78 -3.74 15.02
CA PRO A 205 -20.63 -3.63 16.20
C PRO A 205 -21.16 -5.00 16.62
N SER A 206 -21.43 -5.17 17.92
CA SER A 206 -22.21 -6.31 18.40
C SER A 206 -23.69 -6.05 18.14
N ILE A 207 -24.35 -6.89 17.34
CA ILE A 207 -25.77 -6.78 17.01
C ILE A 207 -26.51 -7.97 17.67
N LYS A 208 -27.56 -7.68 18.45
CA LYS A 208 -28.38 -8.74 19.04
C LYS A 208 -29.17 -9.45 17.92
N GLY A 209 -29.03 -10.77 17.82
CA GLY A 209 -29.76 -11.59 16.84
C GLY A 209 -29.05 -11.81 15.51
N THR A 210 -27.86 -11.20 15.27
CA THR A 210 -27.00 -11.66 14.18
C THR A 210 -26.36 -12.98 14.57
N TYR A 211 -26.85 -14.06 13.98
CA TYR A 211 -26.20 -15.36 14.04
C TYR A 211 -24.87 -15.27 13.30
N VAL A 212 -23.79 -15.59 14.00
CA VAL A 212 -22.39 -15.49 13.55
C VAL A 212 -22.07 -16.42 12.34
N ASN A 213 -23.06 -17.09 11.74
CA ASN A 213 -22.86 -18.10 10.71
C ASN A 213 -23.84 -18.06 9.52
N TYR A 214 -24.72 -17.04 9.40
CA TYR A 214 -25.59 -16.92 8.23
C TYR A 214 -25.60 -15.49 7.70
N VAL A 215 -24.94 -15.28 6.57
CA VAL A 215 -25.15 -14.12 5.71
C VAL A 215 -26.56 -14.25 5.14
N LEU A 216 -27.47 -13.39 5.59
CA LEU A 216 -28.79 -13.26 4.96
C LEU A 216 -28.57 -12.49 3.65
N TYR A 217 -28.54 -13.22 2.54
CA TYR A 217 -28.60 -12.62 1.21
C TYR A 217 -30.02 -12.08 1.00
N PHE A 218 -30.15 -10.77 0.78
CA PHE A 218 -31.35 -10.20 0.15
C PHE A 218 -31.06 -10.03 -1.34
N THR A 219 -31.97 -10.52 -2.17
CA THR A 219 -31.95 -10.49 -3.65
C THR A 219 -32.06 -9.08 -4.20
#